data_AF-A0A660W6W1-F1
#
_entry.id   AF-A0A660W6W1-F1
#
_cell.length_a   1.000
_cell.length_b   1.000
_cell.length_c   1.000
_cell.angle_alpha   90.00
_cell.angle_beta   90.00
_cell.angle_gamma   90.00
#
_symmetry.space_group_name_H-M   'P 1'
#
loop_
_entity.id
_entity.type
_entity.pdbx_description
1 polymer ?
#
loop_
_entity_poly.entity_id
_entity_poly.type
_entity_poly.pdbx_seq_one_letter_code
_entity_poly.pdbx_strand_id
1 'polypeptide(L)' 'MSNSITYVAMDTHKKEHNVALHYPGQEEIVRFTVRNTAKEIAKMTKKVIKQAHGEVKFCYEAGVCGFVLKRRIE' A
#
# COMPACT_ATOMS: atom_id res chain seq x y z
N MET A 1 -19.23 15.10 -3.02
CA MET A 1 -17.75 15.14 -3.00
C MET A 1 -17.24 13.92 -3.75
N SER A 2 -16.44 14.10 -4.80
CA SER A 2 -15.76 12.97 -5.44
C SER A 2 -14.69 12.45 -4.48
N ASN A 3 -14.70 11.15 -4.21
CA ASN A 3 -13.67 10.52 -3.39
C ASN A 3 -12.35 10.55 -4.18
N SER A 4 -11.33 11.25 -3.67
CA SER A 4 -9.99 11.33 -4.29
C SER A 4 -8.96 10.43 -3.61
N ILE A 5 -9.41 9.58 -2.68
CA ILE A 5 -8.53 8.71 -1.89
C ILE A 5 -8.11 7.50 -2.73
N THR A 6 -6.81 7.23 -2.75
CA THR A 6 -6.26 5.95 -3.21
C THR A 6 -6.16 5.00 -2.03
N TYR A 7 -6.80 3.84 -2.11
CA TYR A 7 -6.75 2.81 -1.07
C TYR A 7 -5.72 1.75 -1.43
N VAL A 8 -4.91 1.36 -0.45
CA VAL A 8 -3.89 0.31 -0.58
C VAL A 8 -4.15 -0.74 0.50
N ALA A 9 -4.73 -1.87 0.12
CA ALA A 9 -4.88 -3.02 1.01
C ALA A 9 -3.66 -3.92 0.90
N MET A 10 -3.14 -4.38 2.03
CA MET A 10 -1.99 -5.29 2.10
C MET A 10 -2.31 -6.50 2.96
N ASP A 11 -2.16 -7.68 2.38
CA ASP A 11 -2.08 -8.94 3.10
C ASP A 11 -0.61 -9.24 3.41
N THR A 12 -0.29 -9.34 4.71
CA THR A 12 1.09 -9.26 5.19
C THR A 12 1.66 -10.63 5.49
N HIS A 13 2.72 -11.03 4.80
CA HIS A 13 3.48 -12.24 5.09
C HIS A 13 4.98 -11.97 5.32
N LYS A 14 5.69 -12.88 5.99
CA LYS A 14 7.09 -12.65 6.43
C LYS A 14 8.04 -12.36 5.27
N LYS A 15 7.84 -13.01 4.12
CA LYS A 15 8.72 -12.89 2.94
C LYS A 15 8.31 -11.73 2.02
N GLU A 16 7.01 -11.59 1.80
CA GLU A 16 6.43 -10.63 0.87
C GLU A 16 5.00 -10.28 1.30
N HIS A 17 4.46 -9.21 0.74
CA HIS A 17 3.09 -8.77 0.99
C HIS A 17 2.35 -8.74 -0.34
N ASN A 18 1.11 -9.25 -0.33
CA ASN A 18 0.20 -9.08 -1.43
C ASN A 18 -0.43 -7.69 -1.30
N VAL A 19 -0.45 -6.92 -2.38
CA VAL A 19 -0.96 -5.56 -2.40
C VAL A 19 -2.09 -5.45 -3.42
N ALA A 20 -3.20 -4.86 -2.99
CA ALA A 20 -4.31 -4.46 -3.84
C ALA A 20 -4.47 -2.94 -3.74
N LEU A 21 -4.38 -2.26 -4.88
CA LEU A 21 -4.45 -0.80 -4.98
C LEU A 21 -5.66 -0.40 -5.80
N HIS A 22 -6.44 0.53 -5.27
CA HIS A 22 -7.64 1.06 -5.89
C HIS A 22 -7.54 2.58 -6.01
N TYR A 23 -7.45 3.07 -7.25
CA TYR A 23 -7.44 4.49 -7.56
C TYR A 23 -8.86 5.07 -7.57
N PRO A 24 -9.02 6.34 -7.20
CA PRO A 24 -10.33 6.99 -7.25
C PRO A 24 -10.88 7.03 -8.69
N GLY A 25 -12.13 6.61 -8.87
CA GLY A 25 -12.81 6.65 -10.17
C GLY A 25 -12.39 5.55 -11.15
N GLN A 26 -11.59 4.57 -10.73
CA GLN A 26 -11.27 3.38 -11.52
C GLN A 26 -11.99 2.16 -10.94
N GLU A 27 -12.59 1.31 -11.78
CA GLU A 27 -13.17 0.04 -11.32
C GLU A 27 -12.09 -1.05 -11.13
N GLU A 28 -10.96 -0.91 -11.81
CA GLU A 28 -9.90 -1.92 -11.80
C GLU A 28 -9.06 -1.83 -10.51
N ILE A 29 -8.79 -3.00 -9.91
CA ILE A 29 -7.89 -3.14 -8.78
C ILE A 29 -6.53 -3.61 -9.29
N VAL A 30 -5.51 -2.77 -9.10
CA VAL A 30 -4.13 -3.13 -9.43
C VAL A 30 -3.59 -4.07 -8.35
N ARG A 31 -3.17 -5.27 -8.73
CA ARG A 31 -2.63 -6.28 -7.80
C ARG A 31 -1.16 -6.57 -8.09
N PHE A 32 -0.34 -6.62 -7.04
CA PHE A 32 1.07 -6.99 -7.15
C PHE A 32 1.63 -7.46 -5.80
N THR A 33 2.84 -8.02 -5.81
CA THR A 33 3.57 -8.38 -4.59
C THR A 33 4.74 -7.45 -4.33
N VAL A 34 5.07 -7.26 -3.06
CA VAL A 34 6.26 -6.50 -2.62
C VAL A 34 7.04 -7.30 -1.60
N ARG A 35 8.35 -7.40 -1.76
CA ARG A 35 9.20 -8.10 -0.77
C ARG A 35 9.17 -7.34 0.56
N ASN A 36 9.16 -8.07 1.68
CA ASN A 36 9.21 -7.50 3.02
C ASN A 36 10.64 -7.05 3.38
N THR A 37 11.15 -6.08 2.63
CA THR A 37 12.44 -5.42 2.88
C THR A 37 12.22 -3.92 2.94
N ALA A 38 13.00 -3.21 3.75
CA ALA A 38 12.83 -1.76 3.90
C ALA A 38 12.94 -1.01 2.56
N LYS A 39 13.86 -1.45 1.69
CA LYS A 39 14.08 -0.87 0.36
C LYS A 39 12.85 -1.01 -0.56
N GLU A 40 12.31 -2.22 -0.68
CA GLU A 40 11.18 -2.48 -1.58
C GLU A 40 9.88 -1.84 -1.08
N ILE A 41 9.64 -1.84 0.25
CA ILE A 41 8.50 -1.12 0.84
C ILE A 41 8.60 0.38 0.58
N ALA A 42 9.76 1.01 0.83
CA ALA A 42 9.95 2.43 0.58
C ALA A 42 9.78 2.80 -0.91
N LYS A 43 10.28 1.93 -1.81
CA LYS A 43 10.11 2.10 -3.26
C LYS A 43 8.63 2.02 -3.67
N MET A 44 7.90 1.04 -3.14
CA MET A 44 6.47 0.88 -3.36
C MET A 44 5.69 2.09 -2.86
N THR A 45 5.90 2.51 -1.61
CA THR A 45 5.22 3.67 -1.02
C THR A 45 5.44 4.95 -1.83
N LYS A 46 6.70 5.25 -2.21
CA LYS A 46 7.01 6.41 -3.06
C LYS A 46 6.33 6.34 -4.42
N LYS A 47 6.24 5.15 -5.03
CA LYS A 47 5.56 4.96 -6.32
C LYS A 47 4.07 5.24 -6.19
N VAL A 48 3.42 4.68 -5.18
CA VAL A 48 1.97 4.87 -4.95
C VAL A 48 1.65 6.33 -4.69
N ILE A 49 2.39 6.99 -3.78
CA ILE A 49 2.17 8.42 -3.46
C ILE A 49 2.35 9.29 -4.70
N LYS A 50 3.35 9.00 -5.55
CA LYS A 50 3.57 9.76 -6.79
C LYS A 50 2.44 9.56 -7.82
N GLN A 51 1.83 8.38 -7.85
CA GLN A 51 0.76 8.04 -8.79
C GLN A 51 -0.63 8.49 -8.29
N ALA A 52 -0.81 8.63 -6.98
CA ALA A 52 -2.05 9.10 -6.40
C ALA A 52 -2.24 10.60 -6.66
N HIS A 53 -3.45 10.99 -7.07
CA HIS A 53 -3.83 12.40 -7.26
C HIS A 53 -4.36 13.05 -5.96
N GLY A 54 -4.25 12.37 -4.82
CA GLY A 54 -4.86 12.77 -3.56
C GLY A 54 -4.31 11.98 -2.38
N GLU A 55 -5.09 11.90 -1.31
CA GLU A 55 -4.74 11.16 -0.09
C GLU A 55 -4.53 9.65 -0.39
N VAL A 56 -3.55 9.04 0.26
CA VAL A 56 -3.30 7.59 0.18
C VAL A 56 -3.56 6.97 1.54
N LYS A 57 -4.41 5.95 1.60
CA LYS A 57 -4.70 5.19 2.82
C LYS A 57 -4.22 3.75 2.69
N PHE A 58 -3.27 3.38 3.55
CA PHE A 58 -2.79 2.02 3.67
C PHE A 58 -3.60 1.26 4.72
N CYS A 59 -4.05 0.05 4.36
CA CYS A 59 -4.80 -0.87 5.20
C CYS A 59 -4.01 -2.18 5.29
N TYR A 60 -3.58 -2.55 6.49
CA TYR A 60 -2.83 -3.77 6.75
C TYR A 60 -3.14 -4.27 8.17
N GLU A 61 -3.01 -5.56 8.40
CA GLU A 61 -3.21 -6.12 9.74
C GLU A 61 -2.12 -5.64 10.70
N ALA A 62 -2.52 -5.30 11.93
CA ALA A 62 -1.62 -4.91 13.02
C ALA A 62 -0.86 -6.10 13.63
N GLY A 63 -0.57 -7.14 12.84
CA GLY A 63 0.16 -8.32 13.25
C GLY A 63 1.67 -8.11 13.33
N VAL A 64 2.43 -9.20 13.34
CA VAL A 64 3.90 -9.20 13.53
C VAL A 64 4.62 -8.31 12.51
N CYS A 65 4.13 -8.24 11.26
CA CYS A 65 4.68 -7.36 10.23
C CYS A 65 4.13 -5.93 10.30
N GLY A 66 2.93 -5.73 10.85
CA GLY A 66 2.20 -4.46 10.85
C GLY A 66 2.92 -3.33 11.58
N PHE A 67 3.54 -3.60 12.73
CA PHE A 67 4.30 -2.59 13.48
C PHE A 67 5.48 -2.02 12.67
N VAL A 68 6.22 -2.89 11.98
CA VAL A 68 7.36 -2.49 11.15
C VAL A 68 6.88 -1.82 9.86
N LEU A 69 5.77 -2.29 9.28
CA LEU A 69 5.16 -1.67 8.11
C LEU A 69 4.73 -0.23 8.39
N LYS A 70 4.07 0.02 9.52
CA LYS A 70 3.67 1.36 9.95
C LYS A 70 4.84 2.33 9.89
N ARG A 71 5.95 2.00 10.56
CA ARG A 71 7.17 2.84 10.62
C ARG A 71 7.89 3.04 9.28
N ARG A 72 7.58 2.22 8.27
CA ARG A 72 8.18 2.31 6.93
C ARG A 72 7.27 3.05 5.95
N ILE A 73 5.98 3.11 6.23
CA ILE A 73 4.95 3.73 5.38
C ILE A 73 4.62 5.14 5.87
N GLU A 74 4.54 5.32 7.19
CA GLU A 74 4.23 6.57 7.91
C GLU A 74 5.49 7.14 8.57
#